data_AF-R7UIV8-F1
#
_entry.id   AF-R7UIV8-F1
#
_cell.length_a   1.000
_cell.length_b   1.000
_cell.length_c   1.000
_cell.angle_alpha   90.00
_cell.angle_beta   90.00
_cell.angle_gamma   90.00
#
_symmetry.space_group_name_H-M   'P 1'
#
loop_
_entity.id
_entity.type
_entity.pdbx_description
1 polymer ?
#
loop_
_entity_poly.entity_id
_entity_poly.type
_entity_poly.pdbx_seq_one_letter_code
_entity_poly.pdbx_strand_id
1 'polypeptide(L)'
;MRRFFGILSLACFIGEPSQVVHFEIRNVKQIRRRAERKWRKTHLQFHRDIYLKEKDNVKYLIAEAKTQYLRNLIDGCGGDSKRLFTITSFLLSQQSSTSALPTGNAQTTASAPSEYFIAKIDRIRETTRRNLQQPMPTNILLRYQIDSPLVSLLLVDNESLSKAIAKAKKKYCDLDPVPTKLVNATSGLLLPALDR
;
A
#
# COMPACT_ATOMS: atom_id res chain seq x y z
N MET A 1 8.07 -8.22 -1.19
CA MET A 1 6.62 -8.43 -0.97
C MET A 1 6.11 -7.43 0.06
N ARG A 2 5.32 -6.45 -0.41
CA ARG A 2 4.72 -5.39 0.41
C ARG A 2 3.42 -5.90 1.02
N ARG A 3 3.36 -6.07 2.35
CA ARG A 3 2.11 -6.29 3.09
C ARG A 3 1.42 -4.92 3.26
N PHE A 4 0.46 -4.60 2.40
CA PHE A 4 -0.29 -3.33 2.44
C PHE A 4 -1.82 -3.48 2.42
N PHE A 5 -2.36 -4.70 2.47
CA PHE A 5 -3.81 -4.90 2.55
C PHE A 5 -4.20 -5.23 3.99
N GLY A 6 -4.72 -4.22 4.70
CA GLY A 6 -5.25 -4.38 6.06
C GLY A 6 -5.55 -3.07 6.78
N ILE A 7 -4.99 -1.93 6.35
CA ILE A 7 -5.11 -0.65 7.07
C ILE A 7 -6.29 0.21 6.56
N LEU A 8 -6.87 -0.14 5.40
CA LEU A 8 -7.87 0.69 4.72
C LEU A 8 -9.22 0.83 5.44
N SER A 9 -9.52 0.00 6.46
CA SER A 9 -10.78 0.11 7.22
C SER A 9 -10.67 1.03 8.46
N LEU A 10 -9.47 1.31 8.96
CA LEU A 10 -9.26 2.04 10.23
C LEU A 10 -8.99 3.55 10.06
N ALA A 11 -8.70 4.01 8.84
CA ALA A 11 -8.43 5.42 8.55
C ALA A 11 -9.68 6.31 8.60
N CYS A 12 -10.89 5.73 8.53
CA CYS A 12 -12.14 6.50 8.53
C CYS A 12 -12.56 6.97 9.93
N PHE A 13 -12.09 6.33 11.00
CA PHE A 13 -12.59 6.58 12.36
C PHE A 13 -11.62 7.34 13.28
N ILE A 14 -10.33 7.34 12.96
CA ILE A 14 -9.29 7.96 13.79
C ILE A 14 -8.46 8.84 12.87
N GLY A 15 -8.73 10.15 12.92
CA GLY A 15 -8.20 11.14 11.97
C GLY A 15 -6.70 10.97 11.69
N GLU A 16 -6.32 11.16 10.43
CA GLU A 16 -4.93 11.05 10.03
C GLU A 16 -4.05 11.99 10.88
N PRO A 17 -2.88 11.53 11.36
CA PRO A 17 -1.96 12.40 12.05
C PRO A 17 -1.60 13.59 11.15
N SER A 18 -1.55 14.80 11.72
CA SER A 18 -1.20 16.02 11.00
C SER A 18 0.01 15.81 10.08
N GLN A 19 -0.15 16.22 8.81
CA GLN A 19 0.90 16.07 7.79
C GLN A 19 2.24 16.73 8.21
N VAL A 20 2.18 17.77 9.05
CA VAL A 20 3.36 18.49 9.58
C VAL A 20 4.18 17.60 10.51
N VAL A 21 3.51 16.93 11.45
CA VAL A 21 4.16 16.00 12.41
C VAL A 21 4.80 14.82 11.67
N HIS A 22 4.17 14.36 10.59
CA HIS A 22 4.72 13.29 9.75
C HIS A 22 6.00 13.73 9.00
N PHE A 23 6.06 14.96 8.51
CA PHE A 23 7.24 15.49 7.81
C PHE A 23 8.44 15.66 8.76
N GLU A 24 8.24 16.22 9.94
CA GLU A 24 9.31 16.43 10.94
C GLU A 24 9.95 15.11 11.39
N ILE A 25 9.12 14.11 11.74
CA ILE A 25 9.60 12.79 12.15
C ILE A 25 10.39 12.12 11.01
N ARG A 26 9.97 12.31 9.76
CA ARG A 26 10.68 11.77 8.60
C ARG A 26 12.07 12.41 8.45
N ASN A 27 12.16 13.73 8.61
CA ASN A 27 13.42 14.46 8.53
C ASN A 27 14.41 14.00 9.61
N VAL A 28 13.97 13.94 10.87
CA VAL A 28 14.86 13.55 11.98
C VAL A 28 15.30 12.08 11.87
N LYS A 29 14.43 11.18 11.38
CA LYS A 29 14.83 9.80 11.03
C LYS A 29 15.90 9.76 9.94
N GLN A 30 15.85 10.68 8.96
CA GLN A 30 16.85 10.76 7.91
C GLN A 30 18.19 11.28 8.45
N ILE A 31 18.16 12.29 9.33
CA ILE A 31 19.35 12.83 10.00
C ILE A 31 20.04 11.73 10.83
N ARG A 32 19.28 10.98 11.65
CA ARG A 32 19.80 9.84 12.42
C ARG A 32 20.50 8.81 11.51
N ARG A 33 19.88 8.45 10.37
CA ARG A 33 20.49 7.49 9.41
C ARG A 33 21.77 8.04 8.79
N ARG A 34 21.87 9.35 8.53
CA ARG A 34 23.11 9.98 8.04
C ARG A 34 24.22 9.91 9.09
N ALA A 35 23.91 10.25 10.35
CA ALA A 35 24.84 10.15 11.47
C ALA A 35 25.32 8.70 11.68
N GLU A 36 24.40 7.74 11.65
CA GLU A 36 24.72 6.31 11.76
C GLU A 36 25.69 5.84 10.68
N ARG A 37 25.43 6.19 9.40
CA ARG A 37 26.33 5.85 8.29
C ARG A 37 27.70 6.49 8.46
N LYS A 38 27.77 7.74 8.92
CA LYS A 38 29.02 8.45 9.15
C LYS A 38 29.84 7.76 10.25
N TRP A 39 29.20 7.38 11.35
CA TRP A 39 29.83 6.61 12.42
C TRP A 39 30.32 5.24 11.92
N ARG A 40 29.50 4.48 11.18
CA ARG A 40 29.90 3.19 10.61
C ARG A 40 31.07 3.26 9.62
N LYS A 41 31.27 4.40 8.96
CA LYS A 41 32.41 4.59 8.03
C LYS A 41 33.71 4.96 8.76
N THR A 42 33.60 5.73 9.83
CA THR A 42 34.75 6.39 10.48
C THR A 42 35.18 5.73 11.78
N HIS A 43 34.27 5.02 12.46
CA HIS A 43 34.47 4.42 13.79
C HIS A 43 34.97 5.38 14.89
N LEU A 44 34.91 6.70 14.67
CA LEU A 44 35.31 7.69 15.65
C LEU A 44 34.25 7.86 16.75
N GLN A 45 34.71 8.01 18.00
CA GLN A 45 33.83 8.20 19.17
C GLN A 45 32.95 9.44 19.03
N PHE A 46 33.51 10.55 18.55
CA PHE A 46 32.76 11.77 18.27
C PHE A 46 31.55 11.55 17.35
N HIS A 47 31.70 10.71 16.32
CA HIS A 47 30.58 10.37 15.43
C HIS A 47 29.57 9.43 16.07
N ARG A 48 30.00 8.57 16.99
CA ARG A 48 29.11 7.75 17.83
C ARG A 48 28.22 8.61 18.70
N ASP A 49 28.78 9.64 19.34
CA ASP A 49 28.05 10.53 20.25
C ASP A 49 26.98 11.33 19.50
N ILE A 50 27.32 11.84 18.30
CA ILE A 50 26.33 12.48 17.41
C ILE A 50 25.21 11.50 17.07
N TYR A 51 25.54 10.27 16.69
CA TYR A 51 24.51 9.25 16.37
C TYR A 51 23.60 8.96 17.58
N LEU A 52 24.16 8.81 18.78
CA LEU A 52 23.38 8.55 19.99
C LEU A 52 22.43 9.72 20.30
N LYS A 53 22.91 10.96 20.20
CA LYS A 53 22.09 12.16 20.35
C LYS A 53 20.91 12.16 19.36
N GLU A 54 21.16 11.90 18.08
CA GLU A 54 20.10 11.85 17.06
C GLU A 54 19.14 10.67 17.26
N LYS A 55 19.65 9.54 17.78
CA LYS A 55 18.82 8.38 18.12
C LYS A 55 17.83 8.72 19.23
N ASP A 56 18.29 9.40 20.28
CA ASP A 56 17.45 9.81 21.41
C ASP A 56 16.47 10.92 21.00
N ASN A 57 16.89 11.86 20.15
CA ASN A 57 16.02 12.87 19.54
C ASN A 57 14.84 12.24 18.77
N VAL A 58 15.12 11.24 17.91
CA VAL A 58 14.04 10.51 17.20
C VAL A 58 13.08 9.83 18.18
N LYS A 59 13.60 9.22 19.24
CA LYS A 59 12.77 8.54 20.25
C LYS A 59 11.84 9.54 20.95
N TYR A 60 12.39 10.68 21.36
CA TYR A 60 11.65 11.77 21.99
C TYR A 60 10.54 12.30 21.09
N LEU A 61 10.84 12.70 19.85
CA LEU A 61 9.84 13.26 18.93
C LEU A 61 8.72 12.28 18.59
N ILE A 62 9.03 10.99 18.45
CA ILE A 62 7.99 9.98 18.22
C ILE A 62 7.09 9.84 19.45
N ALA A 63 7.67 9.85 20.66
CA ALA A 63 6.90 9.77 21.89
C ALA A 63 6.00 11.01 22.07
N GLU A 64 6.54 12.19 21.82
CA GLU A 64 5.81 13.45 21.90
C GLU A 64 4.65 13.49 20.89
N ALA A 65 4.92 13.16 19.63
CA ALA A 65 3.89 13.10 18.59
C ALA A 65 2.75 12.12 18.93
N LYS A 66 3.09 10.94 19.48
CA LYS A 66 2.09 9.98 19.96
C LYS A 66 1.27 10.56 21.10
N THR A 67 1.92 11.24 22.03
CA THR A 67 1.26 11.84 23.20
C THR A 67 0.32 12.95 22.76
N GLN A 68 0.76 13.85 21.87
CA GLN A 68 -0.07 14.90 21.30
C GLN A 68 -1.27 14.35 20.54
N TYR A 69 -1.06 13.30 19.74
CA TYR A 69 -2.15 12.63 19.04
C TYR A 69 -3.20 12.09 20.02
N LEU A 70 -2.77 11.39 21.07
CA LEU A 70 -3.69 10.85 22.08
C LEU A 70 -4.40 11.95 22.87
N ARG A 71 -3.69 13.05 23.21
CA ARG A 71 -4.30 14.23 23.84
C ARG A 71 -5.39 14.82 22.95
N ASN A 72 -5.10 15.10 21.69
CA ASN A 72 -6.07 15.63 20.73
C ASN A 72 -7.27 14.69 20.53
N LEU A 73 -7.04 13.38 20.57
CA LEU A 73 -8.11 12.38 20.47
C LEU A 73 -9.04 12.41 21.69
N ILE A 74 -8.47 12.58 22.89
CA ILE A 74 -9.23 12.72 24.14
C ILE A 74 -9.98 14.07 24.16
N ASP A 75 -9.30 15.16 23.84
CA ASP A 75 -9.90 16.51 23.79
C ASP A 75 -11.04 16.57 22.75
N GLY A 76 -10.86 15.92 21.60
CA GLY A 76 -11.87 15.78 20.56
C GLY A 76 -13.09 14.92 20.92
N CYS A 77 -13.10 14.28 22.10
CA CYS A 77 -14.29 13.60 22.62
C CYS A 77 -15.28 14.57 23.27
N GLY A 78 -14.88 15.80 23.63
CA GLY A 78 -15.81 16.84 24.08
C GLY A 78 -16.70 16.47 25.28
N GLY A 79 -16.33 15.47 26.09
CA GLY A 79 -17.14 14.96 27.21
C GLY A 79 -17.99 13.71 26.91
N ASP A 80 -17.96 13.19 25.68
CA ASP A 80 -18.68 11.97 25.31
C ASP A 80 -18.05 10.72 25.94
N SER A 81 -18.60 10.27 27.06
CA SER A 81 -18.10 9.10 27.82
C SER A 81 -18.06 7.81 27.00
N LYS A 82 -19.04 7.59 26.12
CA LYS A 82 -19.09 6.42 25.21
C LYS A 82 -17.92 6.42 24.20
N ARG A 83 -17.60 7.59 23.66
CA ARG A 83 -16.53 7.76 22.67
C ARG A 83 -15.16 7.59 23.32
N LEU A 84 -14.98 8.17 24.51
CA LEU A 84 -13.79 7.97 25.33
C LEU A 84 -13.60 6.49 25.69
N PHE A 85 -14.66 5.80 26.15
CA PHE A 85 -14.60 4.37 26.45
C PHE A 85 -14.24 3.50 25.23
N THR A 86 -14.74 3.88 24.06
CA THR A 86 -14.40 3.20 22.80
C THR A 86 -12.91 3.37 22.48
N ILE A 87 -12.37 4.58 22.63
CA ILE A 87 -10.95 4.87 22.41
C ILE A 87 -10.07 4.13 23.43
N THR A 88 -10.42 4.14 24.73
CA THR A 88 -9.66 3.41 25.75
C THR A 88 -9.74 1.90 25.54
N SER A 89 -10.91 1.36 25.19
CA SER A 89 -11.05 -0.05 24.81
C SER A 89 -10.17 -0.38 23.61
N PHE A 90 -10.10 0.49 22.60
CA PHE A 90 -9.26 0.28 21.43
C PHE A 90 -7.76 0.28 21.77
N LEU A 91 -7.32 1.19 22.64
CA LEU A 91 -5.93 1.27 23.11
C LEU A 91 -5.53 0.03 23.92
N LEU A 92 -6.44 -0.51 24.73
CA LEU A 92 -6.20 -1.69 25.57
C LEU A 92 -6.41 -3.02 24.80
N SER A 93 -7.40 -3.10 23.91
CA SER A 93 -7.73 -4.28 23.11
C SER A 93 -6.81 -4.49 21.91
N GLN A 94 -6.05 -3.47 21.47
CA GLN A 94 -5.00 -3.70 20.46
C GLN A 94 -3.97 -4.76 20.92
N GLN A 95 -3.82 -4.97 22.23
CA GLN A 95 -2.95 -5.98 22.80
C GLN A 95 -3.47 -7.42 22.63
N SER A 96 -4.78 -7.62 22.34
CA SER A 96 -5.36 -8.94 22.05
C SER A 96 -5.54 -9.23 20.55
N SER A 97 -5.30 -8.23 19.69
CA SER A 97 -5.41 -8.36 18.22
C SER A 97 -4.11 -8.76 17.52
N THR A 98 -3.02 -8.99 18.27
CA THR A 98 -1.96 -9.85 17.75
C THR A 98 -2.56 -11.24 17.62
N SER A 99 -3.02 -11.57 16.41
CA SER A 99 -3.25 -12.93 15.91
C SER A 99 -2.69 -13.94 16.89
N ALA A 100 -3.54 -14.46 17.79
CA ALA A 100 -3.12 -15.51 18.69
C ALA A 100 -2.51 -16.58 17.79
N LEU A 101 -1.20 -16.79 17.90
CA LEU A 101 -0.58 -17.93 17.25
C LEU A 101 -1.43 -19.13 17.65
N PRO A 102 -1.88 -19.99 16.72
CA PRO A 102 -2.77 -21.09 17.10
C PRO A 102 -2.15 -21.85 18.28
N THR A 103 -2.83 -21.81 19.42
CA THR A 103 -2.38 -22.44 20.66
C THR A 103 -2.53 -23.95 20.50
N GLY A 104 -1.51 -24.60 19.96
CA GLY A 104 -1.52 -26.04 19.68
C GLY A 104 -0.12 -26.57 19.39
N ASN A 105 0.02 -27.90 19.39
CA ASN A 105 1.28 -28.56 19.05
C ASN A 105 1.77 -28.08 17.66
N ALA A 106 3.06 -27.76 17.53
CA ALA A 106 3.66 -27.28 16.29
C ALA A 106 3.38 -28.20 15.10
N GLN A 107 3.25 -29.50 15.35
CA GLN A 107 2.98 -30.50 14.33
C GLN A 107 1.54 -30.45 13.80
N THR A 108 0.54 -30.24 14.66
CA THR A 108 -0.88 -30.14 14.25
C THR A 108 -1.18 -28.81 13.57
N THR A 109 -0.54 -27.73 14.04
CA THR A 109 -0.69 -26.38 13.45
C THR A 109 -0.01 -26.26 12.08
N ALA A 110 1.06 -27.01 11.83
CA ALA A 110 1.71 -27.08 10.51
C ALA A 110 0.96 -27.98 9.51
N SER A 111 0.34 -29.08 9.96
CA SER A 111 -0.41 -29.99 9.08
C SER A 111 -1.76 -29.44 8.64
N ALA A 112 -2.45 -28.67 9.49
CA ALA A 112 -3.77 -28.10 9.18
C ALA A 112 -3.85 -27.29 7.86
N PRO A 113 -2.93 -26.35 7.55
CA PRO A 113 -2.97 -25.66 6.27
C PRO A 113 -2.68 -26.60 5.09
N SER A 114 -1.79 -27.58 5.24
CA SER A 114 -1.50 -28.58 4.20
C SER A 114 -2.74 -29.39 3.83
N GLU A 115 -3.41 -29.96 4.84
CA GLU A 115 -4.65 -30.72 4.68
C GLU A 115 -5.76 -29.89 4.05
N TYR A 116 -5.90 -28.62 4.47
CA TYR A 116 -6.86 -27.70 3.86
C TYR A 116 -6.61 -27.50 2.35
N PHE A 117 -5.36 -27.29 1.93
CA PHE A 117 -5.06 -27.09 0.51
C PHE A 117 -5.27 -28.35 -0.31
N ILE A 118 -4.93 -29.53 0.23
CA ILE A 118 -5.20 -30.82 -0.42
C ILE A 118 -6.71 -30.98 -0.65
N ALA A 119 -7.51 -30.84 0.42
CA ALA A 119 -8.96 -30.95 0.35
C ALA A 119 -9.59 -29.91 -0.61
N LYS A 120 -9.03 -28.70 -0.67
CA LYS A 120 -9.48 -27.66 -1.60
C LYS A 120 -9.20 -28.01 -3.05
N ILE A 121 -8.02 -28.55 -3.34
CA ILE A 121 -7.64 -29.00 -4.70
C ILE A 121 -8.59 -30.11 -5.15
N ASP A 122 -8.87 -31.07 -4.29
CA ASP A 122 -9.77 -32.18 -4.62
C ASP A 122 -11.20 -31.68 -4.85
N ARG A 123 -11.69 -30.76 -4.03
CA ARG A 123 -13.00 -30.13 -4.23
C ARG A 123 -13.10 -29.38 -5.56
N ILE A 124 -12.05 -28.67 -5.97
CA ILE A 124 -12.00 -27.98 -7.27
C ILE A 124 -12.03 -29.00 -8.40
N ARG A 125 -11.17 -30.01 -8.36
CA ARG A 125 -11.10 -31.07 -9.39
C ARG A 125 -12.45 -31.77 -9.57
N GLU A 126 -13.10 -32.08 -8.46
CA GLU A 126 -14.40 -32.75 -8.44
C GLU A 126 -15.51 -31.83 -8.99
N THR A 127 -15.50 -30.56 -8.60
CA THR A 127 -16.46 -29.57 -9.13
C THR A 127 -16.29 -29.38 -10.64
N THR A 128 -15.04 -29.27 -11.12
CA THR A 128 -14.75 -29.15 -12.55
C THR A 128 -15.17 -30.40 -13.32
N ARG A 129 -14.89 -31.61 -12.81
CA ARG A 129 -15.35 -32.86 -13.44
C ARG A 129 -16.86 -32.93 -13.55
N ARG A 130 -17.59 -32.60 -12.47
CA ARG A 130 -19.06 -32.56 -12.49
C ARG A 130 -19.59 -31.57 -13.52
N ASN A 131 -18.99 -30.39 -13.63
CA ASN A 131 -19.40 -29.39 -14.62
C ASN A 131 -19.13 -29.84 -16.07
N LEU A 132 -18.08 -30.63 -16.31
CA LEU A 132 -17.76 -31.18 -17.64
C LEU A 132 -18.66 -32.37 -18.03
N GLN A 133 -19.22 -33.08 -17.06
CA GLN A 133 -20.13 -34.22 -17.28
C GLN A 133 -21.60 -33.80 -17.43
N GLN A 134 -21.93 -32.53 -17.16
CA GLN A 134 -23.26 -32.02 -17.49
C GLN A 134 -23.38 -31.85 -19.01
N PRO A 135 -24.44 -32.37 -19.64
CA PRO A 135 -24.70 -32.12 -21.05
C PRO A 135 -24.83 -30.61 -21.26
N MET A 136 -23.92 -30.03 -22.04
CA MET A 136 -23.99 -28.62 -22.42
C MET A 136 -25.35 -28.37 -23.06
N PRO A 137 -26.16 -27.40 -22.59
CA PRO A 137 -27.33 -27.00 -23.33
C PRO A 137 -26.85 -26.45 -24.68
N THR A 138 -27.26 -27.10 -25.77
CA THR A 138 -26.87 -26.81 -27.17
C THR A 138 -27.28 -25.42 -27.68
N ASN A 139 -27.71 -24.51 -26.79
CA ASN A 139 -28.21 -23.17 -27.11
C ASN A 139 -27.40 -22.06 -26.41
N ILE A 140 -26.08 -22.16 -26.42
CA ILE A 140 -25.22 -21.00 -26.11
C ILE A 140 -24.48 -20.58 -27.39
N LEU A 141 -25.24 -20.22 -28.42
CA LEU A 141 -24.78 -19.12 -29.26
C LEU A 141 -24.84 -17.90 -28.35
N LEU A 142 -23.69 -17.47 -27.85
CA LEU A 142 -23.54 -16.20 -27.14
C LEU A 142 -24.01 -15.11 -28.08
N ARG A 143 -25.29 -14.74 -27.97
CA ARG A 143 -25.87 -13.55 -28.60
C ARG A 143 -25.37 -12.37 -27.78
N TYR A 144 -24.07 -12.09 -27.90
CA TYR A 144 -23.47 -10.89 -27.34
C TYR A 144 -24.05 -9.72 -28.15
N GLN A 145 -25.10 -9.11 -27.61
CA GLN A 145 -25.62 -7.88 -28.18
C GLN A 145 -24.64 -6.78 -27.81
N ILE A 146 -23.78 -6.41 -28.76
CA ILE A 146 -22.83 -5.32 -28.60
C ILE A 146 -23.62 -4.04 -28.79
N ASP A 147 -24.13 -3.47 -27.69
CA ASP A 147 -24.98 -2.27 -27.72
C ASP A 147 -24.25 -1.03 -28.24
N SER A 148 -22.91 -1.05 -28.29
CA SER A 148 -22.09 0.02 -28.87
C SER A 148 -20.78 -0.54 -29.46
N PRO A 149 -20.76 -0.95 -30.74
CA PRO A 149 -19.51 -1.30 -31.38
C PRO A 149 -18.63 -0.05 -31.49
N LEU A 150 -17.32 -0.20 -31.31
CA LEU A 150 -16.37 0.87 -31.59
C LEU A 150 -16.30 1.06 -33.11
N VAL A 151 -17.07 2.01 -33.65
CA VAL A 151 -17.21 2.22 -35.10
C VAL A 151 -16.05 3.02 -35.69
N SER A 152 -15.42 3.90 -34.92
CA SER A 152 -14.36 4.77 -35.42
C SER A 152 -13.42 5.24 -34.32
N LEU A 153 -12.16 5.44 -34.68
CA LEU A 153 -11.18 6.16 -33.86
C LEU A 153 -10.98 7.54 -34.49
N LEU A 154 -11.11 8.59 -33.68
CA LEU A 154 -10.89 9.96 -34.12
C LEU A 154 -9.40 10.32 -33.98
N LEU A 155 -8.87 11.04 -34.96
CA LEU A 155 -7.50 11.56 -34.88
C LEU A 155 -7.40 12.55 -33.71
N VAL A 156 -6.29 12.49 -32.97
CA VAL A 156 -6.07 13.34 -31.79
C VAL A 156 -5.14 14.47 -32.18
N ASP A 157 -5.61 15.71 -32.00
CA ASP A 157 -4.79 16.89 -32.26
C ASP A 157 -3.49 16.92 -31.43
N ASN A 158 -2.44 17.45 -32.04
CA ASN A 158 -1.08 17.50 -31.48
C ASN A 158 -1.04 18.26 -30.15
N GLU A 159 -1.86 19.29 -29.95
CA GLU A 159 -1.92 19.98 -28.65
C GLU A 159 -2.52 19.11 -27.56
N SER A 160 -3.58 18.37 -27.91
CA SER A 160 -4.24 17.43 -26.99
C SER A 160 -3.33 16.26 -26.63
N LEU A 161 -2.60 15.74 -27.62
CA LEU A 161 -1.61 14.69 -27.46
C LEU A 161 -0.44 15.16 -26.58
N SER A 162 0.07 16.38 -26.81
CA SER A 162 1.12 17.00 -26.00
C SER A 162 0.71 17.16 -24.54
N LYS A 163 -0.51 17.67 -24.30
CA LYS A 163 -1.10 17.78 -22.95
C LYS A 163 -1.24 16.40 -22.29
N ALA A 164 -1.64 15.37 -23.04
CA ALA A 164 -1.77 14.01 -22.52
C ALA A 164 -0.41 13.43 -22.10
N ILE A 165 0.62 13.58 -22.94
CA ILE A 165 2.00 13.15 -22.64
C ILE A 165 2.54 13.88 -21.39
N ALA A 166 2.34 15.20 -21.30
CA ALA A 166 2.78 16.00 -20.17
C ALA A 166 2.07 15.62 -18.84
N LYS A 167 0.80 15.23 -18.92
CA LYS A 167 -0.01 14.79 -17.76
C LYS A 167 0.26 13.34 -17.36
N ALA A 168 0.89 12.55 -18.23
CA ALA A 168 1.20 11.16 -17.96
C ALA A 168 2.13 11.02 -16.74
N LYS A 169 1.92 9.95 -15.96
CA LYS A 169 2.76 9.66 -14.80
C LYS A 169 4.17 9.32 -15.30
N LYS A 170 5.19 9.97 -14.74
CA LYS A 170 6.61 9.75 -15.06
C LYS A 170 7.15 8.44 -14.45
N LYS A 171 6.42 7.36 -14.63
CA LYS A 171 6.77 6.01 -14.18
C LYS A 171 7.20 5.22 -15.41
N TYR A 172 8.28 4.49 -15.27
CA TYR A 172 8.75 3.54 -16.27
C TYR A 172 8.91 2.18 -15.59
N CYS A 173 8.80 1.13 -16.38
CA CYS A 173 9.19 -0.22 -16.00
C CYS A 173 10.26 -0.75 -16.95
N ASP A 174 10.97 -1.81 -16.55
CA ASP A 174 12.08 -2.36 -17.35
C ASP A 174 11.61 -3.05 -18.65
N LEU A 175 10.30 -3.26 -18.80
CA LEU A 175 9.68 -3.78 -20.02
C LEU A 175 9.27 -2.66 -21.00
N ASP A 176 9.36 -1.39 -20.61
CA ASP A 176 9.01 -0.28 -21.49
C ASP A 176 10.13 -0.09 -22.54
N PRO A 177 9.79 0.02 -23.83
CA PRO A 177 10.79 0.17 -24.89
C PRO A 177 11.53 1.51 -24.82
N VAL A 178 10.92 2.54 -24.23
CA VAL A 178 11.52 3.87 -24.09
C VAL A 178 11.19 4.46 -22.71
N PRO A 179 12.19 4.91 -21.95
CA PRO A 179 11.95 5.62 -20.68
C PRO A 179 11.10 6.87 -20.87
N THR A 180 10.13 7.07 -19.99
CA THR A 180 9.19 8.22 -20.03
C THR A 180 9.91 9.58 -19.98
N LYS A 181 11.13 9.65 -19.42
CA LYS A 181 11.94 10.87 -19.43
C LYS A 181 12.36 11.29 -20.85
N LEU A 182 12.74 10.32 -21.68
CA LEU A 182 13.14 10.56 -23.06
C LEU A 182 11.93 10.95 -23.90
N VAL A 183 10.81 10.24 -23.76
CA VAL A 183 9.53 10.57 -24.45
C VAL A 183 9.11 12.01 -24.19
N ASN A 184 9.23 12.48 -22.94
CA ASN A 184 8.91 13.87 -22.60
C ASN A 184 9.90 14.87 -23.23
N ALA A 185 11.19 14.56 -23.22
CA ALA A 185 12.23 15.43 -23.78
C ALA A 185 12.15 15.54 -25.31
N THR A 186 11.74 14.47 -25.99
CA THR A 186 11.59 14.42 -27.46
C THR A 186 10.15 14.59 -27.93
N SER A 187 9.24 15.00 -27.05
CA SER A 187 7.81 15.12 -27.35
C SER A 187 7.54 15.98 -28.60
N GLY A 188 8.20 17.14 -28.73
CA GLY A 188 8.05 18.01 -29.91
C GLY A 188 8.46 17.36 -31.24
N LEU A 189 9.36 16.38 -31.23
CA LEU A 189 9.77 15.62 -32.42
C LEU A 189 8.86 14.40 -32.67
N LEU A 190 8.27 13.84 -31.61
CA LEU A 190 7.40 12.66 -31.67
C LEU A 190 5.97 12.99 -32.10
N LEU A 191 5.45 14.18 -31.76
CA LEU A 191 4.07 14.57 -32.06
C LEU A 191 3.71 14.40 -33.57
N PRO A 192 4.50 14.89 -34.54
CA PRO A 192 4.18 14.73 -35.96
C PRO A 192 4.28 13.28 -36.47
N ALA A 193 4.95 12.39 -35.74
CA ALA A 193 5.09 10.97 -36.08
C ALA A 193 3.97 10.10 -35.48
N LEU A 194 3.32 10.57 -34.41
CA LEU A 194 2.21 9.91 -33.74
C LEU A 194 0.83 10.28 -34.31
N ASP A 195 0.77 11.37 -35.08
CA ASP A 195 -0.41 11.91 -35.76
C ASP A 195 -0.65 11.30 -37.16
N ARG A 196 0.09 10.23 -37.53
CA ARG A 196 0.01 9.55 -38.84
C ARG A 196 -0.86 8.30 -38.80
#